data_AF-A0A6M1ZMT3-F1
#
_entry.id   AF-A0A6M1ZMT3-F1
#
_cell.length_a   1.000
_cell.length_b   1.000
_cell.length_c   1.000
_cell.angle_alpha   90.00
_cell.angle_beta   90.00
_cell.angle_gamma   90.00
#
_symmetry.space_group_name_H-M   'P 1'
#
loop_
_entity.id
_entity.type
_entity.pdbx_description
1 polymer ?
#
loop_
_entity_poly.entity_id
_entity_poly.type
_entity_poly.pdbx_seq_one_letter_code
_entity_poly.pdbx_strand_id
1 'polypeptide(L)' 'MYNVIMKRKDVEQKLRKLGWWSGRHGGSHDIWTNGMMTTQVPRHKEINELTAKSILKKARINPPVEDE' A
#
# COMPACT_ATOMS: atom_id res chain seq x y z
N MET A 1 -20.89 5.18 -14.86
CA MET A 1 -19.56 5.27 -14.20
C MET A 1 -19.27 3.95 -13.53
N TYR A 2 -18.29 3.17 -14.02
CA TYR A 2 -17.85 1.98 -13.32
C TYR A 2 -16.91 2.41 -12.19
N ASN A 3 -17.34 2.27 -10.94
CA ASN A 3 -16.41 2.30 -9.82
C ASN A 3 -15.56 1.04 -9.92
N VAL A 4 -14.34 1.15 -10.45
CA VAL A 4 -13.40 0.04 -10.43
C VAL A 4 -12.88 -0.06 -9.00
N ILE A 5 -13.09 -1.21 -8.39
CA ILE A 5 -12.75 -1.48 -6.99
C ILE A 5 -11.73 -2.61 -6.94
N MET A 6 -10.70 -2.44 -6.12
CA MET A 6 -9.61 -3.38 -5.94
C MET A 6 -9.65 -3.96 -4.54
N LYS A 7 -9.43 -5.26 -4.39
CA LYS A 7 -9.40 -5.86 -3.05
C LYS A 7 -8.16 -5.38 -2.30
N ARG A 8 -8.32 -5.06 -1.02
CA ARG A 8 -7.21 -4.69 -0.13
C ARG A 8 -6.06 -5.69 -0.20
N LYS A 9 -6.37 -6.99 -0.18
CA LYS A 9 -5.38 -8.08 -0.26
C LYS A 9 -4.50 -7.99 -1.51
N ASP A 10 -5.03 -7.57 -2.66
CA ASP A 10 -4.24 -7.44 -3.89
C ASP A 10 -3.27 -6.26 -3.81
N VAL A 11 -3.68 -5.16 -3.18
CA VAL A 11 -2.81 -3.99 -2.92
C VAL A 11 -1.67 -4.38 -1.98
N GLU A 12 -2.00 -5.05 -0.87
CA GLU A 12 -1.01 -5.53 0.12
C GLU A 12 0.01 -6.50 -0.50
N GLN A 13 -0.44 -7.45 -1.32
CA GLN A 13 0.47 -8.36 -2.01
C GLN A 13 1.42 -7.63 -2.96
N LYS A 14 0.93 -6.65 -3.72
CA LYS A 14 1.78 -5.84 -4.60
C LYS A 14 2.77 -4.98 -3.82
N LEU A 15 2.35 -4.41 -2.69
CA LEU A 15 3.26 -3.69 -1.78
C LEU A 15 4.39 -4.59 -1.27
N ARG A 16 4.07 -5.80 -0.80
CA ARG A 16 5.09 -6.77 -0.37
C ARG A 16 6.09 -7.12 -1.48
N LYS A 17 5.61 -7.30 -2.71
CA LYS A 17 6.48 -7.55 -3.89
C LYS A 17 7.39 -6.37 -4.22
N LEU A 18 7.01 -5.15 -3.84
CA LEU A 18 7.84 -3.95 -3.97
C LEU A 18 8.76 -3.76 -2.77
N GLY A 19 8.81 -4.70 -1.83
CA GLY A 19 9.64 -4.62 -0.63
C GLY A 19 9.07 -3.73 0.48
N TRP A 20 7.81 -3.32 0.39
CA TRP A 20 7.13 -2.61 1.49
C TRP A 20 6.55 -3.61 2.49
N TRP A 21 6.57 -3.28 3.77
CA TRP A 21 6.00 -4.11 4.85
C TRP A 21 4.99 -3.33 5.70
N SER A 22 4.08 -4.06 6.35
CA SER A 22 3.14 -3.47 7.32
C SER A 22 3.88 -3.12 8.61
N GLY A 23 3.90 -1.84 8.96
CA GLY A 23 4.55 -1.34 10.18
C GLY A 23 3.60 -1.35 11.38
N ARG A 24 2.62 -0.44 11.38
CA ARG A 24 1.69 -0.26 12.51
C ARG A 24 0.24 -0.43 12.10
N HIS A 25 -0.50 -1.14 12.93
CA HIS A 25 -1.91 -1.39 12.76
C HIS A 25 -2.71 -0.39 13.62
N GLY A 26 -3.36 0.60 12.99
CA GLY A 26 -4.24 1.56 13.66
C GLY A 26 -5.71 1.13 13.64
N GLY A 27 -6.61 1.93 14.20
CA GLY A 27 -8.06 1.66 14.16
C GLY A 27 -8.64 1.72 12.74
N SER A 28 -8.40 2.82 12.02
CA SER A 28 -9.01 3.09 10.71
C SER A 28 -8.13 2.75 9.50
N HIS A 29 -6.80 2.77 9.65
CA HIS A 29 -5.85 2.53 8.57
C HIS A 29 -4.68 1.65 9.02
N ASP A 30 -4.14 0.85 8.10
CA ASP A 30 -2.87 0.14 8.27
C ASP A 30 -1.72 0.98 7.73
N ILE A 31 -0.66 1.16 8.51
CA ILE A 31 0.54 1.86 8.08
C ILE A 31 1.50 0.86 7.44
N TRP A 32 1.90 1.16 6.20
CA TRP A 32 2.91 0.44 5.44
C TRP A 32 4.15 1.30 5.30
N THR A 33 5.32 0.69 5.39
CA THR A 33 6.61 1.38 5.31
C THR A 33 7.60 0.59 4.47
N ASN A 34 8.55 1.29 3.86
CA ASN A 34 9.72 0.72 3.20
C ASN A 34 11.02 1.05 3.98
N GLY A 35 10.90 1.50 5.23
CA GLY A 35 12.01 1.92 6.08
C GLY A 35 12.32 3.43 6.01
N MET A 36 12.08 4.05 4.85
CA MET A 36 12.31 5.49 4.63
C MET A 36 11.01 6.30 4.60
N MET A 37 9.97 5.75 4.00
CA MET A 37 8.67 6.36 3.79
C MET A 37 7.56 5.50 4.36
N THR A 38 6.51 6.18 4.84
CA THR A 38 5.27 5.53 5.29
C THR A 38 4.09 5.90 4.40
N THR A 39 3.15 4.98 4.23
CA THR A 39 1.87 5.19 3.57
C THR A 39 0.74 4.53 4.37
N GLN A 40 -0.46 5.11 4.30
CA GLN A 40 -1.66 4.55 4.93
C GLN A 40 -2.46 3.76 3.91
N VAL A 41 -2.85 2.53 4.26
CA VAL A 41 -3.72 1.66 3.47
C VAL A 41 -5.05 1.52 4.20
N PRO A 42 -6.19 1.84 3.56
CA PRO A 42 -7.51 1.64 4.14
C PRO A 42 -7.80 0.18 4.46
N ARG A 43 -8.50 -0.06 5.58
CA ARG A 43 -8.82 -1.42 6.07
C ARG A 43 -10.05 -2.06 5.44
N HIS A 44 -10.88 -1.29 4.74
CA HIS A 44 -12.06 -1.86 4.10
C HIS A 44 -11.67 -2.84 2.99
N LYS A 45 -12.53 -3.85 2.75
CA LYS A 45 -12.23 -4.95 1.81
C LYS A 45 -11.98 -4.47 0.38
N GLU A 46 -12.61 -3.37 0.01
CA GLU A 46 -12.73 -2.87 -1.35
C GLU A 46 -12.20 -1.44 -1.47
N ILE A 47 -11.00 -1.27 -2.01
CA ILE A 47 -10.33 0.03 -2.18
C ILE A 47 -10.63 0.58 -3.56
N ASN A 48 -10.93 1.88 -3.66
CA ASN A 48 -11.07 2.54 -4.95
C ASN A 48 -9.78 2.35 -5.78
N GLU A 49 -9.92 1.93 -7.03
CA GLU A 49 -8.76 1.61 -7.88
C GLU A 49 -7.80 2.81 -8.04
N LEU A 50 -8.31 4.04 -8.06
CA LEU A 50 -7.47 5.25 -8.14
C LEU A 50 -6.61 5.42 -6.89
N THR A 51 -7.19 5.17 -5.71
CA THR A 51 -6.47 5.18 -4.43
C THR A 51 -5.43 4.08 -4.40
N ALA A 52 -5.81 2.85 -4.78
CA ALA A 52 -4.90 1.72 -4.85
C ALA A 52 -3.72 1.96 -5.82
N LYS A 53 -4.00 2.47 -7.02
CA LYS A 53 -2.98 2.83 -8.02
C LYS A 53 -2.03 3.90 -7.50
N SER A 54 -2.55 4.91 -6.81
CA SER A 54 -1.72 5.98 -6.23
C SER A 54 -0.76 5.45 -5.17
N ILE A 55 -1.24 4.59 -4.27
CA ILE A 55 -0.40 3.93 -3.25
C ILE A 55 0.68 3.07 -3.91
N LEU A 56 0.32 2.24 -4.89
CA LEU A 56 1.27 1.36 -5.59
C LEU A 56 2.28 2.13 -6.44
N LYS A 57 1.87 3.24 -7.06
CA LYS A 57 2.77 4.13 -7.79
C LYS A 57 3.79 4.74 -6.85
N LYS A 58 3.36 5.22 -5.68
CA LYS A 58 4.26 5.74 -4.65
C LYS A 58 5.25 4.66 -4.18
N ALA A 59 4.80 3.44 -3.98
CA ALA A 59 5.67 2.33 -3.58
C ALA A 59 6.68 1.94 -4.67
N ARG A 60 6.31 2.03 -5.95
CA ARG A 60 7.21 1.74 -7.07
C ARG A 60 8.34 2.73 -7.22
N ILE A 61 8.09 4.02 -6.99
CA ILE A 61 9.12 5.06 -7.13
C ILE A 61 10.00 5.20 -5.88
N ASN A 62 9.60 4.58 -4.77
CA ASN A 62 10.34 4.56 -3.50
C ASN A 62 10.60 3.10 -3.11
N PRO A 63 11.61 2.43 -3.71
CA PRO A 63 12.01 1.09 -3.29
C PRO A 63 12.49 1.10 -1.82
N PRO A 64 12.51 -0.05 -1.13
CA PRO A 64 13.09 -0.16 0.19
C PRO A 64 14.57 0.21 0.16
N VAL A 65 15.06 0.74 1.27
CA VAL A 65 16.50 0.95 1.46
C VAL A 65 17.13 -0.44 1.57
N GLU A 66 17.96 -0.81 0.59
CA GLU A 66 18.86 -1.94 0.75
C GLU A 66 20.07 -1.43 1.55
N ASP A 67 20.25 -1.96 2.77
CA ASP A 67 21.48 -1.76 3.54
C ASP A 67 22.63 -2.40 2.74
N GLU A 68 23.52 -1.57 2.19
CA GLU A 68 24.84 -1.99 1.65
C GLU A 68 25.78 -2.42 2.77
#